data_AF-A0A432ZE40-F1
#
_entry.id   AF-A0A432ZE40-F1
#
_cell.length_a   1.000
_cell.length_b   1.000
_cell.length_c   1.000
_cell.angle_alpha   90.00
_cell.angle_beta   90.00
_cell.angle_gamma   90.00
#
_symmetry.space_group_name_H-M   'P 1'
#
loop_
_entity.id
_entity.type
_entity.pdbx_description
1 polymer ?
#
loop_
_entity_poly.entity_id
_entity_poly.type
_entity_poly.pdbx_seq_one_letter_code
_entity_poly.pdbx_strand_id
1 'polypeptide(L)'
;MGGDKHIAEMAHVIPHGEKGPRHEERPMEGFEADSFENLILLCPTCHTVIDKAPDGYSRSTLLDWKNKHLVALAYSQGIQTYEDRSQAREAVATAMAENNAIWKEYAPVDGSSFDYNPESEAAKTWENRMRGVILPNHFRIEAIIKKNQCHMNGNEQEVFARYQEHVRGLSARHICGVAGEAIRYPEAMDGIFT
;
A
#
# COMPACT_ATOMS: atom_id res chain seq x y z
N MET A 1 -4.93 21.38 24.54
CA MET A 1 -5.08 21.89 23.15
C MET A 1 -4.34 20.94 22.23
N GLY A 2 -5.03 20.06 21.52
CA GLY A 2 -4.44 19.08 20.61
C GLY A 2 -5.53 18.59 19.67
N GLY A 3 -5.95 19.46 18.75
CA GLY A 3 -6.83 19.07 17.66
C GLY A 3 -6.02 18.68 16.43
N ASP A 4 -6.68 18.04 15.46
CA ASP A 4 -6.08 17.65 14.20
C ASP A 4 -5.47 18.86 13.49
N LYS A 5 -4.19 18.74 13.11
CA LYS A 5 -3.48 19.77 12.36
C LYS A 5 -3.44 19.37 10.89
N HIS A 6 -4.10 20.16 10.05
CA HIS A 6 -4.02 20.02 8.60
C HIS A 6 -2.63 20.45 8.11
N ILE A 7 -1.73 19.46 7.95
CA ILE A 7 -0.37 19.66 7.43
C ILE A 7 -0.27 19.44 5.92
N ALA A 8 -1.30 18.84 5.32
CA ALA A 8 -1.34 18.50 3.90
C ALA A 8 -2.78 18.49 3.35
N GLU A 9 -2.88 18.64 2.04
CA GLU A 9 -4.10 18.68 1.24
C GLU A 9 -3.93 17.76 0.04
N MET A 10 -4.99 17.02 -0.30
CA MET A 10 -5.09 16.34 -1.58
C MET A 10 -5.45 17.38 -2.64
N ALA A 11 -4.57 17.55 -3.61
CA ALA A 11 -4.72 18.46 -4.73
C ALA A 11 -4.97 17.67 -6.01
N HIS A 12 -5.85 18.19 -6.87
CA HIS A 12 -6.01 17.69 -8.22
C HIS A 12 -4.90 18.28 -9.11
N VAL A 13 -4.16 17.42 -9.81
CA VAL A 13 -3.23 17.86 -10.86
C VAL A 13 -4.00 18.54 -11.98
N ILE A 14 -5.09 17.91 -12.44
CA ILE A 14 -6.09 18.50 -13.33
C ILE A 14 -7.42 18.65 -12.59
N PRO A 15 -7.97 19.86 -12.47
CA PRO A 15 -9.14 20.14 -11.66
C PRO A 15 -10.42 19.56 -12.28
N HIS A 16 -11.47 19.43 -11.47
CA HIS A 16 -12.81 19.06 -11.94
C HIS A 16 -13.47 20.15 -12.79
N GLY A 17 -13.33 21.42 -12.39
CA GLY A 17 -13.95 22.55 -13.08
C GLY A 17 -13.23 22.97 -14.36
N GLU A 18 -13.98 23.51 -15.31
CA GLU A 18 -13.47 24.00 -16.61
C GLU A 18 -12.61 25.27 -16.49
N LYS A 19 -12.75 26.00 -15.37
CA LYS A 19 -12.03 27.26 -15.11
C LYS A 19 -10.85 27.09 -14.17
N GLY A 20 -10.52 25.85 -13.80
CA GLY A 20 -9.42 25.57 -12.88
C GLY A 20 -8.05 25.61 -13.59
N PRO A 21 -6.96 25.65 -12.81
CA PRO A 21 -5.60 25.66 -13.35
C PRO A 21 -5.32 24.41 -14.20
N ARG A 22 -4.63 24.56 -15.33
CA ARG A 22 -4.24 23.47 -16.25
C ARG A 22 -5.42 22.69 -16.86
N HIS A 23 -6.66 23.18 -16.80
CA HIS A 23 -7.81 22.47 -17.35
C HIS A 23 -7.62 22.10 -18.83
N GLU A 24 -6.95 22.95 -19.58
CA GLU A 24 -6.58 22.77 -20.98
C GLU A 24 -5.66 21.56 -21.25
N GLU A 25 -4.95 21.06 -20.23
CA GLU A 25 -4.10 19.86 -20.32
C GLU A 25 -4.87 18.55 -20.02
N ARG A 26 -6.19 18.63 -19.81
CA ARG A 26 -7.06 17.48 -19.53
C ARG A 26 -7.08 16.50 -20.72
N PRO A 27 -6.88 15.18 -20.48
CA PRO A 27 -7.09 14.17 -21.51
C PRO A 27 -8.51 14.18 -22.06
N MET A 28 -8.68 13.99 -23.37
CA MET A 28 -10.01 13.98 -24.00
C MET A 28 -10.88 12.78 -23.62
N GLU A 29 -10.27 11.64 -23.31
CA GLU A 29 -10.97 10.39 -23.02
C GLU A 29 -10.39 9.72 -21.76
N GLY A 30 -11.24 9.02 -21.02
CA GLY A 30 -10.84 8.22 -19.86
C GLY A 30 -10.28 9.01 -18.69
N PHE A 31 -10.56 10.31 -18.59
CA PHE A 31 -10.10 11.14 -17.49
C PHE A 31 -11.07 11.10 -16.31
N GLU A 32 -10.61 10.52 -15.20
CA GLU A 32 -11.31 10.55 -13.92
C GLU A 32 -10.62 11.54 -12.98
N ALA A 33 -11.31 12.61 -12.60
CA ALA A 33 -10.74 13.70 -11.80
C ALA A 33 -10.25 13.20 -10.43
N ASP A 34 -11.01 12.33 -9.78
CA ASP A 34 -10.68 11.81 -8.44
C ASP A 34 -9.83 10.53 -8.49
N SER A 35 -9.29 10.17 -9.66
CA SER A 35 -8.38 9.04 -9.79
C SER A 35 -7.13 9.24 -8.94
N PHE A 36 -6.60 8.15 -8.40
CA PHE A 36 -5.32 8.18 -7.68
C PHE A 36 -4.27 8.85 -8.53
N GLU A 37 -4.20 8.55 -9.82
CA GLU A 37 -3.26 9.05 -10.82
C GLU A 37 -3.28 10.58 -10.92
N ASN A 38 -4.45 11.21 -10.85
CA ASN A 38 -4.63 12.65 -10.94
C ASN A 38 -4.47 13.40 -9.60
N LEU A 39 -4.39 12.70 -8.47
CA LEU A 39 -4.24 13.32 -7.15
C LEU A 39 -2.77 13.41 -6.71
N ILE A 40 -2.39 14.51 -6.07
CA ILE A 40 -1.07 14.73 -5.45
C ILE A 40 -1.25 15.31 -4.05
N LEU A 41 -0.39 14.92 -3.10
CA LEU A 41 -0.43 15.44 -1.73
C LEU A 41 0.55 16.61 -1.57
N LEU A 42 0.07 17.76 -1.12
CA LEU A 42 0.87 18.98 -0.96
C LEU A 42 0.56 19.66 0.37
N CYS A 43 1.48 20.46 0.92
CA CYS A 43 1.11 21.35 2.01
C CYS A 43 0.21 22.50 1.47
N PRO A 44 -0.63 23.13 2.32
CA PRO A 44 -1.55 24.18 1.87
C PRO A 44 -0.88 25.34 1.12
N THR A 45 0.35 25.68 1.51
CA THR A 45 1.14 26.73 0.85
C THR A 45 1.56 26.32 -0.56
N CYS A 46 2.13 25.11 -0.71
CA CYS A 46 2.54 24.61 -2.02
C CYS A 46 1.35 24.44 -2.96
N HIS A 47 0.22 23.92 -2.45
CA HIS A 47 -1.01 23.78 -3.23
C HIS A 47 -1.49 25.14 -3.78
N THR A 48 -1.57 26.16 -2.90
CA THR A 48 -1.93 27.53 -3.31
C THR A 48 -0.99 28.09 -4.38
N VAL A 49 0.31 27.82 -4.28
CA VAL A 49 1.31 28.32 -5.24
C VAL A 49 1.11 27.70 -6.62
N ILE A 50 0.97 26.38 -6.71
CA ILE A 50 0.85 25.69 -8.01
C ILE A 50 -0.45 26.05 -8.74
N ASP A 51 -1.52 26.35 -8.00
CA ASP A 51 -2.81 26.71 -8.58
C ASP A 51 -2.85 28.15 -9.09
N LYS A 52 -2.07 29.05 -8.46
CA LYS A 52 -1.96 30.45 -8.88
C LYS A 52 -0.97 30.67 -10.03
N ALA A 53 -0.12 29.69 -10.34
CA ALA A 53 0.93 29.80 -11.36
C ALA A 53 0.97 28.57 -12.29
N PRO A 54 -0.14 28.22 -12.97
CA PRO A 54 -0.22 27.00 -13.78
C PRO A 54 0.85 26.93 -14.88
N ASP A 55 1.25 28.05 -15.47
CA ASP A 55 2.30 28.13 -16.51
C ASP A 55 3.68 27.65 -16.00
N GLY A 56 3.95 27.81 -14.70
CA GLY A 56 5.21 27.37 -14.06
C GLY A 56 5.15 25.96 -13.48
N TYR A 57 3.95 25.39 -13.39
CA TYR A 57 3.68 24.08 -12.79
C TYR A 57 2.67 23.33 -13.64
N SER A 58 3.12 22.87 -14.82
CA SER A 58 2.29 22.12 -15.76
C SER A 58 1.85 20.77 -15.21
N ARG A 59 0.86 20.16 -15.86
CA ARG A 59 0.43 18.78 -15.55
C ARG A 59 1.60 17.81 -15.53
N SER A 60 2.47 17.87 -16.54
CA SER A 60 3.60 16.95 -16.67
C SER A 60 4.62 17.12 -15.54
N THR A 61 4.89 18.35 -15.10
CA THR A 61 5.75 18.62 -13.95
C THR A 61 5.20 18.03 -12.65
N LEU A 62 3.92 18.23 -12.37
CA LEU A 62 3.31 17.70 -11.14
C LEU A 62 3.27 16.16 -11.13
N LEU A 63 2.96 15.53 -12.27
CA LEU A 63 3.01 14.07 -12.41
C LEU A 63 4.44 13.53 -12.26
N ASP A 64 5.44 14.23 -12.79
CA ASP A 64 6.86 13.86 -12.61
C ASP A 64 7.28 13.93 -11.13
N TRP A 65 6.91 14.99 -10.41
CA TRP A 65 7.19 15.10 -8.97
C TRP A 65 6.58 13.96 -8.18
N LYS A 66 5.30 13.66 -8.45
CA LYS A 66 4.61 12.53 -7.83
C LYS A 66 5.31 11.21 -8.14
N ASN A 67 5.65 10.95 -9.40
CA ASN A 67 6.31 9.72 -9.81
C ASN A 67 7.68 9.57 -9.14
N LYS A 68 8.50 10.62 -9.10
CA LYS A 68 9.79 10.63 -8.41
C LYS A 68 9.63 10.33 -6.92
N HIS A 69 8.62 10.92 -6.28
CA HIS A 69 8.31 10.65 -4.88
C HIS A 69 7.91 9.19 -4.65
N LEU A 70 7.01 8.63 -5.47
CA LEU A 70 6.58 7.23 -5.36
C LEU A 70 7.75 6.25 -5.60
N VAL A 71 8.64 6.55 -6.55
CA VAL A 71 9.87 5.76 -6.78
C VAL A 71 10.80 5.81 -5.56
N ALA A 72 11.02 6.99 -4.99
CA ALA A 72 11.85 7.14 -3.79
C ALA A 72 11.24 6.39 -2.59
N LEU A 73 9.92 6.46 -2.41
CA LEU A 73 9.21 5.69 -1.39
C LEU A 73 9.38 4.19 -1.58
N ALA A 74 9.12 3.67 -2.79
CA ALA A 74 9.31 2.26 -3.10
C ALA A 74 10.75 1.79 -2.80
N TYR A 75 11.75 2.57 -3.22
CA TYR A 75 13.15 2.27 -2.93
C TYR A 75 13.44 2.25 -1.43
N SER A 76 12.97 3.24 -0.67
CA SER A 76 13.14 3.29 0.80
C SER A 76 12.45 2.13 1.53
N GLN A 77 11.40 1.56 0.92
CA GLN A 77 10.73 0.36 1.41
C GLN A 77 11.37 -0.94 0.90
N GLY A 78 12.51 -0.87 0.20
CA GLY A 78 13.19 -2.05 -0.35
C GLY A 78 12.43 -2.72 -1.50
N ILE A 79 11.48 -2.03 -2.13
CA ILE A 79 10.77 -2.49 -3.33
C ILE A 79 11.67 -2.21 -4.54
N GLN A 80 12.60 -3.13 -4.78
CA GLN A 80 13.57 -3.07 -5.86
C GLN A 80 13.85 -4.46 -6.41
N THR A 81 14.48 -4.53 -7.59
CA THR A 81 15.06 -5.78 -8.09
C THR A 81 16.39 -6.00 -7.40
N TYR A 82 16.57 -7.17 -6.80
CA TYR A 82 17.79 -7.59 -6.13
C TYR A 82 18.69 -8.37 -7.09
N GLU A 83 19.99 -8.44 -6.76
CA GLU A 83 20.98 -9.10 -7.61
C GLU A 83 20.80 -10.61 -7.61
N ASP A 84 20.40 -11.18 -6.47
CA ASP A 84 20.25 -12.62 -6.29
C ASP A 84 19.05 -13.01 -5.41
N ARG A 85 18.76 -14.32 -5.41
CA ARG A 85 17.67 -14.95 -4.65
C ARG A 85 17.80 -14.73 -3.14
N SER A 86 19.02 -14.75 -2.60
CA SER A 86 19.26 -14.61 -1.16
C SER A 86 18.90 -13.21 -0.68
N GLN A 87 19.28 -12.17 -1.44
CA GLN A 87 18.91 -10.78 -1.14
C GLN A 87 17.39 -10.57 -1.21
N ALA A 88 16.73 -11.09 -2.25
CA ALA A 88 15.27 -11.03 -2.36
C ALA A 88 14.57 -11.76 -1.19
N ARG A 89 15.09 -12.93 -0.80
CA ARG A 89 14.61 -13.70 0.35
C ARG A 89 14.73 -12.93 1.65
N GLU A 90 15.89 -12.33 1.92
CA GLU A 90 16.13 -11.56 3.15
C GLU A 90 15.16 -10.37 3.27
N ALA A 91 14.91 -9.65 2.17
CA ALA A 91 13.96 -8.55 2.13
C ALA A 91 12.53 -8.99 2.45
N VAL A 92 12.08 -10.12 1.87
CA VAL A 92 10.77 -10.71 2.14
C VAL A 92 10.67 -11.22 3.58
N ALA A 93 11.66 -11.95 4.05
CA ALA A 93 11.70 -12.51 5.41
C ALA A 93 11.67 -11.42 6.48
N THR A 94 12.41 -10.33 6.28
CA THR A 94 12.43 -9.18 7.20
C THR A 94 11.05 -8.54 7.33
N ALA A 95 10.36 -8.30 6.20
CA ALA A 95 9.01 -7.75 6.23
C ALA A 95 7.98 -8.74 6.84
N MET A 96 8.16 -10.04 6.61
CA MET A 96 7.30 -11.09 7.17
C MET A 96 7.49 -11.25 8.69
N ALA A 97 8.71 -11.06 9.20
CA ALA A 97 9.03 -11.24 10.62
C ALA A 97 8.23 -10.30 11.53
N GLU A 98 8.06 -9.03 11.12
CA GLU A 98 7.22 -8.07 11.86
C GLU A 98 5.75 -8.51 11.88
N ASN A 99 5.20 -8.92 10.73
CA ASN A 99 3.85 -9.44 10.64
C ASN A 99 3.66 -10.67 11.53
N ASN A 100 4.61 -11.59 11.52
CA ASN A 100 4.58 -12.80 12.32
C ASN A 100 4.62 -12.49 13.82
N ALA A 101 5.46 -11.56 14.25
CA ALA A 101 5.55 -11.13 15.64
C ALA A 101 4.23 -10.49 16.13
N ILE A 102 3.66 -9.58 15.35
CA ILE A 102 2.36 -8.95 15.67
C ILE A 102 1.25 -10.00 15.69
N TRP A 103 1.23 -10.91 14.73
CA TRP A 103 0.24 -11.98 14.68
C TRP A 103 0.34 -12.87 15.93
N LYS A 104 1.54 -13.30 16.33
CA LYS A 104 1.73 -14.13 17.52
C LYS A 104 1.28 -13.44 18.81
N GLU A 105 1.52 -12.14 18.91
CA GLU A 105 1.21 -11.35 20.11
C GLU A 105 -0.27 -10.96 20.20
N TYR A 106 -0.88 -10.58 19.07
CA TYR A 106 -2.19 -9.90 19.06
C TYR A 106 -3.28 -10.61 18.24
N ALA A 107 -2.94 -11.62 17.43
CA ALA A 107 -3.98 -12.28 16.66
C ALA A 107 -4.96 -13.00 17.59
N PRO A 108 -6.26 -13.08 17.24
CA PRO A 108 -7.28 -13.72 18.09
C PRO A 108 -7.17 -15.26 18.21
N VAL A 109 -5.97 -15.84 18.24
CA VAL A 109 -5.72 -17.24 17.80
C VAL A 109 -5.63 -18.32 18.88
N ASP A 110 -5.95 -18.04 20.15
CA ASP A 110 -6.34 -19.10 21.10
C ASP A 110 -7.85 -19.43 20.97
N GLY A 111 -8.23 -19.85 19.76
CA GLY A 111 -9.58 -20.14 19.29
C GLY A 111 -10.29 -21.36 19.91
N SER A 112 -10.15 -21.60 21.21
CA SER A 112 -11.05 -22.50 21.97
C SER A 112 -11.46 -21.97 23.34
N SER A 113 -10.92 -20.83 23.79
CA SER A 113 -11.33 -20.20 25.05
C SER A 113 -11.41 -18.66 25.03
N PHE A 114 -11.20 -18.02 23.88
CA PHE A 114 -11.33 -16.57 23.78
C PHE A 114 -12.80 -16.16 23.63
N ASP A 115 -13.36 -15.57 24.69
CA ASP A 115 -14.58 -14.76 24.57
C ASP A 115 -14.24 -13.53 23.71
N TYR A 116 -14.54 -13.63 22.41
CA TYR A 116 -14.37 -12.54 21.47
C TYR A 116 -15.26 -11.37 21.89
N ASN A 117 -14.68 -10.41 22.62
CA ASN A 117 -15.29 -9.12 22.88
C ASN A 117 -14.78 -8.12 21.83
N PRO A 118 -15.59 -7.77 20.81
CA PRO A 118 -15.20 -6.81 19.77
C PRO A 118 -14.93 -5.40 20.33
N GLU A 119 -15.43 -5.09 21.52
CA GLU A 119 -15.19 -3.80 22.20
C GLU A 119 -13.92 -3.79 23.05
N SER A 120 -13.23 -4.93 23.19
CA SER A 120 -12.00 -5.02 23.97
C SER A 120 -10.87 -4.21 23.34
N GLU A 121 -10.00 -3.66 24.19
CA GLU A 121 -8.80 -2.94 23.74
C GLU A 121 -7.86 -3.85 22.92
N ALA A 122 -7.86 -5.16 23.19
CA ALA A 122 -7.13 -6.14 22.39
C ALA A 122 -7.68 -6.26 20.97
N ALA A 123 -9.01 -6.32 20.80
CA ALA A 123 -9.65 -6.37 19.48
C ALA A 123 -9.40 -5.09 18.67
N LYS A 124 -9.48 -3.91 19.30
CA LYS A 124 -9.14 -2.63 18.67
C LYS A 124 -7.66 -2.56 18.29
N THR A 125 -6.78 -3.02 19.17
CA THR A 125 -5.33 -3.08 18.89
C THR A 125 -5.05 -3.99 17.71
N TRP A 126 -5.67 -5.17 17.66
CA TRP A 126 -5.56 -6.09 16.54
C TRP A 126 -6.04 -5.44 15.23
N GLU A 127 -7.20 -4.80 15.23
CA GLU A 127 -7.71 -4.12 14.02
C GLU A 127 -6.76 -3.01 13.54
N ASN A 128 -6.27 -2.19 14.47
CA ASN A 128 -5.32 -1.12 14.17
C ASN A 128 -3.99 -1.67 13.62
N ARG A 129 -3.45 -2.74 14.20
CA ARG A 129 -2.22 -3.40 13.72
C ARG A 129 -2.43 -4.10 12.38
N MET A 130 -3.59 -4.69 12.17
CA MET A 130 -3.96 -5.32 10.91
C MET A 130 -3.95 -4.30 9.76
N ARG A 131 -4.66 -3.17 9.94
CA ARG A 131 -4.77 -2.11 8.93
C ARG A 131 -3.49 -1.29 8.78
N GLY A 132 -2.80 -1.02 9.90
CA GLY A 132 -1.66 -0.10 9.94
C GLY A 132 -0.29 -0.74 9.72
N VAL A 133 -0.15 -2.06 9.89
CA VAL A 133 1.16 -2.75 9.78
C VAL A 133 1.06 -4.01 8.93
N ILE A 134 0.21 -4.97 9.30
CA ILE A 134 0.18 -6.30 8.67
C ILE A 134 -0.17 -6.20 7.18
N LEU A 135 -1.27 -5.54 6.84
CA LEU A 135 -1.69 -5.36 5.44
C LEU A 135 -0.68 -4.53 4.62
N PRO A 136 -0.20 -3.36 5.09
CA PRO A 136 0.88 -2.63 4.42
C PRO A 136 2.12 -3.48 4.13
N ASN A 137 2.56 -4.30 5.10
CA ASN A 137 3.69 -5.21 4.90
C ASN A 137 3.37 -6.33 3.90
N HIS A 138 2.14 -6.87 3.87
CA HIS A 138 1.72 -7.83 2.84
C HIS A 138 1.81 -7.21 1.43
N PHE A 139 1.31 -5.98 1.24
CA PHE A 139 1.44 -5.28 -0.04
C PHE A 139 2.89 -5.03 -0.42
N ARG A 140 3.73 -4.65 0.54
CA ARG A 140 5.17 -4.48 0.36
C ARG A 140 5.85 -5.79 -0.07
N ILE A 141 5.54 -6.90 0.59
CA ILE A 141 6.06 -8.24 0.26
C ILE A 141 5.66 -8.63 -1.15
N GLU A 142 4.39 -8.46 -1.53
CA GLU A 142 3.95 -8.72 -2.90
C GLU A 142 4.71 -7.88 -3.92
N ALA A 143 4.92 -6.60 -3.64
CA ALA A 143 5.63 -5.70 -4.53
C ALA A 143 7.10 -6.11 -4.70
N ILE A 144 7.76 -6.52 -3.61
CA ILE A 144 9.12 -7.08 -3.64
C ILE A 144 9.15 -8.34 -4.51
N ILE A 145 8.26 -9.31 -4.27
CA ILE A 145 8.25 -10.57 -5.03
C ILE A 145 7.95 -10.31 -6.52
N LYS A 146 6.98 -9.44 -6.84
CA LYS A 146 6.65 -9.04 -8.22
C LYS A 146 7.87 -8.46 -8.96
N LYS A 147 8.68 -7.63 -8.30
CA LYS A 147 9.91 -7.06 -8.86
C LYS A 147 11.06 -8.06 -9.04
N ASN A 148 10.96 -9.22 -8.40
CA ASN A 148 12.00 -10.26 -8.36
C ASN A 148 11.53 -11.59 -8.95
N GLN A 149 10.48 -11.59 -9.78
CA GLN A 149 9.98 -12.81 -10.44
C GLN A 149 11.01 -13.48 -11.35
N CYS A 150 11.97 -12.73 -11.87
CA CYS A 150 13.11 -13.27 -12.63
C CYS A 150 13.91 -14.31 -11.85
N HIS A 151 13.89 -14.23 -10.52
CA HIS A 151 14.58 -15.14 -9.64
C HIS A 151 13.75 -16.38 -9.31
N MET A 152 12.43 -16.40 -9.54
CA MET A 152 11.52 -17.47 -9.07
C MET A 152 11.54 -18.73 -9.95
N ASN A 153 11.34 -19.89 -9.32
CA ASN A 153 11.03 -21.15 -10.01
C ASN A 153 9.50 -21.38 -10.13
N GLY A 154 9.08 -22.40 -10.89
CA GLY A 154 7.67 -22.66 -11.17
C GLY A 154 6.82 -22.99 -9.93
N ASN A 155 7.38 -23.72 -8.96
CA ASN A 155 6.68 -24.01 -7.70
C ASN A 155 6.48 -22.73 -6.86
N GLU A 156 7.49 -21.86 -6.83
CA GLU A 156 7.40 -20.56 -6.15
C GLU A 156 6.37 -19.64 -6.79
N GLN A 157 6.19 -19.69 -8.12
CA GLN A 157 5.17 -18.91 -8.82
C GLN A 157 3.76 -19.32 -8.36
N GLU A 158 3.52 -20.62 -8.18
CA GLU A 158 2.25 -21.13 -7.65
C GLU A 158 2.03 -20.72 -6.19
N VAL A 159 3.06 -20.86 -5.35
CA VAL A 159 3.03 -20.42 -3.95
C VAL A 159 2.72 -18.93 -3.85
N PHE A 160 3.35 -18.11 -4.70
CA PHE A 160 3.10 -16.68 -4.73
C PHE A 160 1.67 -16.36 -5.20
N ALA A 161 1.15 -17.04 -6.22
CA ALA A 161 -0.24 -16.84 -6.66
C ALA A 161 -1.26 -17.12 -5.53
N ARG A 162 -1.03 -18.18 -4.76
CA ARG A 162 -1.85 -18.48 -3.56
C ARG A 162 -1.68 -17.41 -2.48
N TYR A 163 -0.47 -16.91 -2.27
CA TYR A 163 -0.23 -15.83 -1.33
C TYR A 163 -0.96 -14.55 -1.74
N GLN A 164 -1.00 -14.21 -3.03
CA GLN A 164 -1.76 -13.05 -3.50
C GLN A 164 -3.26 -13.21 -3.20
N GLU A 165 -3.81 -14.40 -3.36
CA GLU A 165 -5.21 -14.67 -3.01
C GLU A 165 -5.48 -14.56 -1.51
N HIS A 166 -4.54 -15.04 -0.69
CA HIS A 166 -4.57 -14.81 0.76
C HIS A 166 -4.63 -13.31 1.12
N VAL A 167 -3.75 -12.50 0.52
CA VAL A 167 -3.69 -11.05 0.78
C VAL A 167 -4.96 -10.34 0.28
N ARG A 168 -5.51 -10.72 -0.87
CA ARG A 168 -6.81 -10.21 -1.37
C ARG A 168 -7.93 -10.46 -0.37
N GLY A 169 -8.10 -11.71 0.08
CA GLY A 169 -9.14 -12.06 1.04
C GLY A 169 -8.93 -11.39 2.40
N LEU A 170 -7.68 -11.27 2.86
CA LEU A 170 -7.35 -10.54 4.09
C LEU A 170 -7.74 -9.05 3.97
N SER A 171 -7.44 -8.44 2.82
CA SER A 171 -7.81 -7.05 2.51
C SER A 171 -9.32 -6.87 2.42
N ALA A 172 -10.03 -7.77 1.73
CA ALA A 172 -11.48 -7.73 1.61
C ALA A 172 -12.16 -7.78 2.99
N ARG A 173 -11.68 -8.64 3.88
CA ARG A 173 -12.16 -8.73 5.26
C ARG A 173 -11.89 -7.48 6.06
N HIS A 174 -10.64 -7.03 6.09
CA HIS A 174 -10.18 -6.01 7.02
C HIS A 174 -10.22 -4.60 6.48
N ILE A 175 -10.49 -4.38 5.19
CA ILE A 175 -10.68 -3.06 4.60
C ILE A 175 -12.14 -2.88 4.19
N CYS A 176 -12.70 -3.83 3.44
CA CYS A 176 -14.03 -3.74 2.85
C CYS A 176 -15.15 -4.35 3.71
N GLY A 177 -14.82 -5.04 4.80
CA GLY A 177 -15.80 -5.70 5.66
C GLY A 177 -16.46 -6.94 5.05
N VAL A 178 -15.89 -7.51 3.98
CA VAL A 178 -16.43 -8.69 3.29
C VAL A 178 -15.91 -9.96 3.96
N ALA A 179 -16.82 -10.79 4.50
CA ALA A 179 -16.46 -12.04 5.17
C ALA A 179 -16.50 -13.25 4.21
N GLY A 180 -15.65 -14.24 4.46
CA GLY A 180 -15.78 -15.59 3.88
C GLY A 180 -14.87 -15.93 2.69
N GLU A 181 -14.05 -15.00 2.19
CA GLU A 181 -13.27 -15.21 0.96
C GLU A 181 -11.78 -15.47 1.20
N ALA A 182 -11.28 -15.30 2.43
CA ALA A 182 -9.86 -15.40 2.71
C ALA A 182 -9.38 -16.85 2.89
N ILE A 183 -8.51 -17.31 2.00
CA ILE A 183 -7.72 -18.52 2.23
C ILE A 183 -6.67 -18.27 3.32
N ARG A 184 -6.24 -19.34 3.99
CA ARG A 184 -5.16 -19.26 4.99
C ARG A 184 -3.83 -18.91 4.33
N TYR A 185 -2.93 -18.32 5.13
CA TYR A 185 -1.56 -18.06 4.74
C TYR A 185 -0.91 -19.37 4.23
N PRO A 186 -0.32 -19.39 3.02
CA PRO A 186 0.36 -20.58 2.53
C PRO A 186 1.73 -20.73 3.21
N GLU A 187 1.88 -21.71 4.10
CA GLU A 187 3.13 -21.98 4.85
C GLU A 187 4.37 -22.10 3.95
N ALA A 188 4.21 -22.56 2.71
CA ALA A 188 5.30 -22.61 1.73
C ALA A 188 5.95 -21.24 1.42
N MET A 189 5.28 -20.12 1.74
CA MET A 189 5.86 -18.77 1.62
C MET A 189 7.04 -18.54 2.56
N ASP A 190 7.13 -19.28 3.68
CA ASP A 190 8.31 -19.21 4.57
C ASP A 190 9.59 -19.71 3.86
N GLY A 191 9.43 -20.49 2.79
CA GLY A 191 10.50 -21.01 1.93
C GLY A 191 10.71 -20.24 0.63
N ILE A 192 10.04 -19.10 0.40
CA ILE A 192 10.15 -18.35 -0.86
C ILE A 192 11.61 -17.91 -1.11
N PHE A 193 12.08 -18.06 -2.35
CA PHE A 193 13.45 -17.76 -2.78
C PHE A 193 14.55 -18.60 -2.10
N THR A 194 14.23 -19.74 -1.50
CA THR A 194 15.22 -20.66 -0.90
C THR A 194 15.97 -21.47 -1.96
#